data_AF-A0A2L2YWW3-F1
#
_entry.id   AF-A0A2L2YWW3-F1
#
_cell.length_a   1.000
_cell.length_b   1.000
_cell.length_c   1.000
_cell.angle_alpha   90.00
_cell.angle_beta   90.00
_cell.angle_gamma   90.00
#
_symmetry.space_group_name_H-M   'P 1'
#
loop_
_entity.id
_entity.type
_entity.pdbx_description
1 polymer ?
#
loop_
_entity_poly.entity_id
_entity_poly.type
_entity_poly.pdbx_seq_one_letter_code
_entity_poly.pdbx_strand_id
1 'polypeptide(L)'
;LLSSSTDWVINFPQQSLAYILADAGYDVWLGNIRGNTYSSKHVKYSPKTREFWDFSFNKMDEYDLPAMIDFALNFSGQNELNLIGQSQGTTTSFALLSSKPEYNKKVTLFIGLAPVTPVGYITTAIRYIEPLTKELDILCELVGEDEFLPNDILMKWLSQLVC
;
A
#
# COMPACT_ATOMS: atom_id res chain seq x y z
N LEU A 1 -3.00 -3.62 -4.35
CA LEU A 1 -3.25 -4.66 -5.37
C LEU A 1 -2.11 -5.67 -5.48
N LEU A 2 -0.91 -5.22 -5.89
CA LEU A 2 0.22 -6.13 -6.22
C LEU A 2 1.07 -6.64 -5.05
N SER A 3 0.81 -6.17 -3.83
CA SER A 3 1.56 -6.54 -2.62
C SER A 3 0.59 -6.62 -1.45
N SER A 4 0.98 -7.35 -0.41
CA SER A 4 0.18 -7.54 0.79
C SER A 4 1.04 -7.84 2.01
N SER A 5 0.41 -8.09 3.15
CA SER A 5 1.12 -8.53 4.36
C SER A 5 1.99 -9.78 4.15
N THR A 6 1.74 -10.57 3.11
CA THR A 6 2.57 -11.74 2.73
C THR A 6 4.04 -11.41 2.56
N ASP A 7 4.36 -10.22 2.08
CA ASP A 7 5.74 -9.87 1.69
C ASP A 7 6.68 -9.86 2.90
N TRP A 8 6.14 -9.70 4.10
CA TRP A 8 6.88 -9.71 5.36
C TRP A 8 7.12 -11.12 5.91
N VAL A 9 6.46 -12.14 5.36
CA VAL A 9 6.44 -13.53 5.86
C VAL A 9 6.68 -14.59 4.79
N ILE A 10 6.95 -14.21 3.53
CA ILE A 10 7.01 -15.14 2.40
C ILE A 10 8.25 -16.04 2.38
N ASN A 11 9.35 -15.61 3.01
CA ASN A 11 10.59 -16.40 3.11
C ASN A 11 10.60 -17.28 4.37
N PHE A 12 11.70 -18.02 4.59
CA PHE A 12 11.91 -18.78 5.82
C PHE A 12 11.90 -17.89 7.08
N PRO A 13 11.60 -18.45 8.27
CA PRO A 13 11.52 -17.67 9.52
C PRO A 13 12.72 -16.75 9.80
N GLN A 14 13.94 -17.21 9.52
CA GLN A 14 15.17 -16.44 9.75
C GLN A 14 15.49 -15.41 8.65
N GLN A 15 14.62 -15.26 7.64
CA GLN A 15 14.80 -14.38 6.48
C GLN A 15 13.63 -13.42 6.25
N SER A 16 12.53 -13.61 6.99
CA SER A 16 11.32 -12.81 6.90
C SER A 16 11.26 -11.86 8.08
N LEU A 17 11.20 -10.55 7.80
CA LEU A 17 11.31 -9.52 8.83
C LEU A 17 10.27 -9.69 9.95
N ALA A 18 9.02 -10.04 9.63
CA ALA A 18 7.99 -10.20 10.64
C ALA A 18 8.31 -11.33 11.63
N TYR A 19 8.83 -12.46 11.13
CA TYR A 19 9.24 -13.57 11.99
C TYR A 19 10.46 -13.21 12.85
N ILE A 20 11.47 -12.56 12.26
CA ILE A 20 12.65 -12.09 12.99
C ILE A 20 12.28 -11.12 14.12
N LEU A 21 11.35 -10.20 13.88
CA LEU A 21 10.86 -9.26 14.90
C LEU A 21 10.05 -9.97 15.99
N ALA A 22 9.19 -10.91 15.61
CA ALA A 22 8.43 -11.69 16.58
C ALA A 22 9.36 -12.52 17.48
N ASP A 23 10.37 -13.19 16.91
CA ASP A 23 11.38 -13.95 17.65
C ASP A 23 12.24 -13.06 18.56
N ALA A 24 12.42 -11.78 18.20
CA ALA A 24 13.08 -10.77 19.02
C ALA A 24 12.18 -10.16 20.12
N GLY A 25 10.93 -10.62 20.24
CA GLY A 25 10.01 -10.23 21.32
C GLY A 25 9.12 -9.02 21.01
N TYR A 26 9.01 -8.60 19.74
CA TYR A 26 8.08 -7.55 19.33
C TYR A 26 6.67 -8.13 19.08
N ASP A 27 5.64 -7.35 19.42
CA ASP A 27 4.27 -7.59 18.95
C ASP A 27 4.13 -7.05 17.52
N VAL A 28 3.99 -7.94 16.54
CA VAL A 28 4.09 -7.61 15.11
C VAL A 28 2.71 -7.51 14.46
N TRP A 29 2.39 -6.32 13.97
CA TRP A 29 1.15 -6.01 13.24
C TRP A 29 1.43 -5.81 11.75
N LEU A 30 0.77 -6.59 10.88
CA LEU A 30 0.95 -6.53 9.43
C LEU A 30 -0.29 -5.94 8.75
N GLY A 31 -0.16 -4.72 8.24
CA GLY A 31 -1.25 -4.00 7.58
C GLY A 31 -1.56 -4.50 6.17
N ASN A 32 -2.82 -4.39 5.75
CA ASN A 32 -3.27 -4.59 4.39
C ASN A 32 -4.09 -3.39 3.92
N ILE A 33 -3.62 -2.72 2.88
CA ILE A 33 -4.23 -1.52 2.31
C ILE A 33 -5.45 -1.88 1.47
N ARG A 34 -6.45 -0.99 1.45
CA ARG A 34 -7.67 -1.11 0.65
C ARG A 34 -7.39 -1.55 -0.80
N GLY A 35 -8.24 -2.46 -1.28
CA GLY A 35 -8.18 -3.00 -2.65
C GLY A 35 -7.12 -4.08 -2.88
N ASN A 36 -6.26 -4.43 -1.92
CA ASN A 36 -5.41 -5.62 -2.07
C ASN A 36 -6.18 -6.93 -1.79
N THR A 37 -5.53 -8.08 -2.01
CA THR A 37 -6.10 -9.43 -1.85
C THR A 37 -6.86 -9.65 -0.55
N TYR A 38 -6.39 -9.07 0.56
CA TYR A 38 -6.96 -9.27 1.90
C TYR A 38 -7.87 -8.12 2.36
N SER A 39 -7.88 -6.99 1.66
CA SER A 39 -8.64 -5.78 2.00
C SER A 39 -9.56 -5.34 0.84
N SER A 40 -10.28 -6.30 0.27
CA SER A 40 -11.18 -6.13 -0.89
C SER A 40 -12.67 -6.15 -0.51
N LYS A 41 -13.05 -5.64 0.67
CA LYS A 41 -14.45 -5.55 1.11
C LYS A 41 -14.79 -4.12 1.53
N HIS A 42 -16.03 -3.72 1.28
CA HIS A 42 -16.55 -2.42 1.67
C HIS A 42 -17.96 -2.55 2.24
N VAL A 43 -18.32 -1.69 3.19
CA VAL A 43 -19.63 -1.74 3.88
C VAL A 43 -20.80 -1.39 2.97
N LYS A 44 -20.57 -0.60 1.92
CA LYS A 44 -21.61 -0.08 1.01
C LYS A 44 -21.45 -0.53 -0.45
N TYR A 45 -20.22 -0.71 -0.91
CA TYR A 45 -19.90 -0.86 -2.34
C TYR A 45 -19.37 -2.26 -2.60
N SER A 46 -19.68 -2.81 -3.77
CA SER A 46 -19.15 -4.11 -4.18
C SER A 46 -17.79 -3.92 -4.84
N PRO A 47 -16.83 -4.86 -4.71
CA PRO A 47 -15.60 -4.83 -5.51
C PRO A 47 -15.81 -4.85 -7.03
N LYS A 48 -17.06 -5.08 -7.49
CA LYS A 48 -17.47 -5.04 -8.89
C LYS A 48 -18.01 -3.68 -9.35
N THR A 49 -17.97 -2.66 -8.50
CA THR A 49 -18.51 -1.32 -8.81
C THR A 49 -17.39 -0.29 -8.79
N ARG A 50 -17.42 0.67 -9.71
CA ARG A 50 -16.43 1.76 -9.80
C ARG A 50 -16.23 2.50 -8.48
N GLU A 51 -17.30 2.74 -7.73
CA GLU A 51 -17.25 3.44 -6.44
C GLU A 51 -16.39 2.73 -5.38
N PHE A 52 -16.13 1.43 -5.55
CA PHE A 52 -15.20 0.70 -4.70
C PHE A 52 -13.74 1.04 -5.01
N TRP A 53 -13.41 1.27 -6.28
CA TRP A 53 -12.05 1.51 -6.78
C TRP A 53 -11.70 3.00 -6.90
N ASP A 54 -12.65 3.90 -6.63
CA ASP A 54 -12.45 5.35 -6.59
C ASP A 54 -11.63 5.78 -5.35
N PHE A 55 -10.34 5.43 -5.36
CA PHE A 55 -9.35 5.86 -4.39
C PHE A 55 -7.95 5.87 -5.01
N SER A 56 -7.05 6.69 -4.47
CA SER A 56 -5.62 6.56 -4.71
C SER A 56 -4.87 6.44 -3.38
N PHE A 57 -3.53 6.56 -3.42
CA PHE A 57 -2.72 6.47 -2.20
C PHE A 57 -3.09 7.51 -1.15
N ASN A 58 -3.67 8.65 -1.55
CA ASN A 58 -4.16 9.69 -0.64
C ASN A 58 -5.18 9.16 0.40
N LYS A 59 -6.05 8.23 0.00
CA LYS A 59 -7.03 7.62 0.91
C LYS A 59 -6.38 6.60 1.85
N MET A 60 -5.22 6.08 1.47
CA MET A 60 -4.47 5.12 2.30
C MET A 60 -3.82 5.84 3.49
N ASP A 61 -3.24 7.03 3.29
CA ASP A 61 -2.69 7.82 4.41
C ASP A 61 -3.78 8.55 5.19
N GLU A 62 -4.85 8.99 4.53
CA GLU A 62 -5.95 9.68 5.20
C GLU A 62 -6.76 8.73 6.11
N TYR A 63 -6.96 7.47 5.73
CA TYR A 63 -7.88 6.57 6.42
C TYR A 63 -7.27 5.23 6.84
N ASP A 64 -6.59 4.52 5.94
CA ASP A 64 -6.16 3.14 6.22
C ASP A 64 -5.10 3.10 7.31
N LEU A 65 -4.02 3.86 7.13
CA LEU A 65 -2.89 3.85 8.06
C LEU A 65 -3.29 4.37 9.45
N PRO A 66 -4.05 5.48 9.58
CA PRO A 66 -4.72 5.88 10.82
C PRO A 66 -5.51 4.76 11.50
N ALA A 67 -6.42 4.11 10.77
CA ALA A 67 -7.28 3.07 11.32
C ALA A 67 -6.48 1.85 11.81
N MET A 68 -5.44 1.45 11.06
CA MET A 68 -4.57 0.33 11.44
C MET A 68 -3.73 0.65 12.69
N ILE A 69 -3.13 1.84 12.75
CA ILE A 69 -2.34 2.29 13.92
C ILE A 69 -3.23 2.36 15.15
N ASP A 70 -4.38 3.03 15.05
CA ASP A 70 -5.30 3.20 16.17
C ASP A 70 -5.85 1.86 16.66
N PHE A 71 -6.15 0.94 15.75
CA PHE A 71 -6.57 -0.40 16.13
C PHE A 71 -5.47 -1.15 16.89
N ALA A 72 -4.24 -1.17 16.38
CA ALA A 72 -3.13 -1.88 17.01
C ALA A 72 -2.79 -1.32 18.40
N LEU A 73 -2.77 0.00 18.56
CA LEU A 73 -2.53 0.66 19.84
C LEU A 73 -3.66 0.39 20.84
N ASN A 74 -4.92 0.53 20.41
CA ASN A 74 -6.07 0.27 21.27
C ASN A 74 -6.13 -1.20 21.71
N PHE A 75 -5.82 -2.14 20.82
CA PHE A 75 -5.83 -3.57 21.12
C PHE A 75 -4.70 -3.97 22.07
N SER A 76 -3.48 -3.48 21.83
CA SER A 76 -2.30 -3.80 22.63
C SER A 76 -2.23 -3.03 23.96
N GLY A 77 -3.00 -1.93 24.09
CA GLY A 77 -2.93 -1.01 25.22
C GLY A 77 -1.67 -0.13 25.22
N GLN A 78 -0.90 -0.13 24.13
CA GLN A 78 0.28 0.72 23.97
C GLN A 78 -0.11 2.12 23.46
N ASN A 79 0.72 3.12 23.78
CA ASN A 79 0.50 4.49 23.31
C ASN A 79 1.23 4.81 22.00
N GLU A 80 2.29 4.06 21.70
CA GLU A 80 3.17 4.28 20.55
C GLU A 80 3.60 2.96 19.91
N LEU A 81 4.00 3.02 18.65
CA LEU A 81 4.56 1.88 17.92
C LEU A 81 5.72 2.31 17.00
N ASN A 82 6.50 1.33 16.55
CA ASN A 82 7.46 1.51 15.46
C ASN A 82 6.75 1.22 14.13
N LEU A 83 6.89 2.13 13.17
CA LEU A 83 6.28 2.01 11.85
C LEU A 83 7.34 1.60 10.82
N ILE A 84 7.08 0.55 10.05
CA ILE A 84 7.96 0.10 8.96
C ILE A 84 7.16 0.15 7.66
N GLY A 85 7.68 0.86 6.67
CA GLY A 85 7.08 0.95 5.33
C GLY A 85 8.07 0.48 4.26
N GLN A 86 7.56 -0.11 3.19
CA GLN A 86 8.35 -0.47 1.99
C GLN A 86 7.72 0.14 0.74
N SER A 87 8.53 0.69 -0.18
CA SER A 87 8.07 1.28 -1.44
C SER A 87 6.90 2.26 -1.24
N GLN A 88 5.72 2.04 -1.84
CA GLN A 88 4.53 2.88 -1.65
C GLN A 88 4.12 3.01 -0.17
N GLY A 89 4.33 1.98 0.67
CA GLY A 89 4.07 2.07 2.10
C GLY A 89 4.89 3.17 2.79
N THR A 90 6.05 3.52 2.25
CA THR A 90 6.82 4.67 2.73
C THR A 90 6.18 5.99 2.32
N THR A 91 5.69 6.11 1.08
CA THR A 91 4.97 7.31 0.60
C THR A 91 3.76 7.59 1.48
N THR A 92 2.95 6.57 1.75
CA THR A 92 1.78 6.66 2.62
C THR A 92 2.17 7.04 4.06
N SER A 93 3.27 6.49 4.58
CA SER A 93 3.76 6.84 5.92
C SER A 93 4.24 8.30 5.99
N PHE A 94 5.01 8.77 4.99
CA PHE A 94 5.42 10.17 4.92
C PHE A 94 4.23 11.12 4.80
N ALA A 95 3.23 10.77 3.98
CA ALA A 95 2.02 11.55 3.81
C ALA A 95 1.22 11.65 5.12
N LEU A 96 1.06 10.54 5.85
CA LEU A 96 0.38 10.55 7.15
C LEU A 96 1.11 11.44 8.16
N LEU A 97 2.41 11.20 8.37
CA LEU A 97 3.19 11.89 9.40
C LEU A 97 3.38 13.39 9.11
N SER A 98 3.26 13.81 7.84
CA SER A 98 3.27 15.22 7.46
C SER A 98 1.89 15.88 7.52
N SER A 99 0.83 15.20 7.07
CA SER A 99 -0.52 15.78 6.99
C SER A 99 -1.32 15.69 8.29
N LYS A 100 -0.99 14.75 9.19
CA LYS A 100 -1.65 14.55 10.50
C LYS A 100 -0.62 14.52 11.64
N PRO A 101 -0.05 15.67 12.05
CA PRO A 101 1.03 15.71 13.04
C PRO A 101 0.69 15.08 14.39
N GLU A 102 -0.59 14.91 14.73
CA GLU A 102 -1.03 14.17 15.93
C GLU A 102 -0.57 12.71 15.93
N TYR A 103 -0.36 12.09 14.76
CA TYR A 103 0.19 10.73 14.65
C TYR A 103 1.68 10.66 14.94
N ASN A 104 2.41 11.77 14.91
CA ASN A 104 3.83 11.80 15.27
C ASN A 104 4.04 11.49 16.76
N LYS A 105 3.01 11.63 17.59
CA LYS A 105 3.03 11.20 19.01
C LYS A 105 2.74 9.71 19.19
N LYS A 106 2.27 9.01 18.15
CA LYS A 106 1.92 7.59 18.16
C LYS A 106 3.00 6.73 17.47
N VAL A 107 3.96 7.35 16.79
CA VAL A 107 5.03 6.66 16.05
C VAL A 107 6.37 7.05 16.63
N THR A 108 7.01 6.12 17.36
CA THR A 108 8.31 6.33 18.00
C THR A 108 9.44 6.40 16.98
N LEU A 109 9.41 5.49 16.00
CA LEU A 109 10.39 5.38 14.93
C LEU A 109 9.71 4.98 13.63
N PHE A 110 10.02 5.70 12.55
CA PHE A 110 9.65 5.31 11.19
C PHE A 110 10.88 4.76 10.44
N ILE A 111 10.76 3.55 9.90
CA ILE A 111 11.78 2.87 9.09
C ILE A 111 11.26 2.74 7.66
N GLY A 112 11.85 3.48 6.73
CA GLY A 112 11.51 3.42 5.30
C GLY A 112 12.47 2.52 4.51
N LEU A 113 11.95 1.40 4.00
CA LEU A 113 12.69 0.47 3.13
C LEU A 113 12.40 0.80 1.65
N ALA A 114 13.44 1.10 0.87
CA ALA A 114 13.30 1.60 -0.50
C ALA A 114 12.30 2.76 -0.60
N PRO A 115 12.57 3.89 0.09
CA PRO A 115 11.60 4.98 0.22
C PRO A 115 11.27 5.63 -1.12
N VAL A 116 9.99 5.95 -1.31
CA VAL A 116 9.46 6.60 -2.52
C VAL A 116 8.82 7.92 -2.12
N THR A 117 9.38 9.02 -2.61
CA THR A 117 8.84 10.38 -2.48
C THR A 117 8.68 11.00 -3.88
N PRO A 118 9.61 11.77 -4.47
CA PRO A 118 9.48 12.13 -5.88
C PRO A 118 9.94 10.98 -6.77
N VAL A 119 9.18 10.72 -7.84
CA VAL A 119 9.47 9.66 -8.83
C VAL A 119 10.03 10.18 -10.15
N GLY A 120 10.34 11.48 -10.26
CA GLY A 120 10.73 12.13 -11.53
C GLY A 120 12.03 11.63 -12.17
N TYR A 121 12.84 10.83 -11.46
CA TYR A 121 14.13 10.32 -11.94
C TYR A 121 14.21 8.79 -11.99
N ILE A 122 13.10 8.07 -11.80
CA ILE A 122 13.14 6.60 -11.84
C ILE A 122 13.54 6.10 -13.24
N THR A 123 14.27 5.00 -13.33
CA THR A 123 14.64 4.35 -14.60
C THR A 123 13.87 3.06 -14.86
N THR A 124 13.02 2.67 -13.92
CA THR A 124 12.16 1.48 -14.00
C THR A 124 11.09 1.65 -15.06
N ALA A 125 10.51 0.53 -15.52
CA ALA A 125 9.46 0.51 -16.53
C ALA A 125 8.27 1.42 -16.25
N ILE A 126 7.96 1.67 -14.97
CA ILE A 126 6.92 2.62 -14.52
C ILE A 126 7.10 4.02 -15.15
N ARG A 127 8.33 4.47 -15.41
CA ARG A 127 8.57 5.76 -16.08
C ARG A 127 7.97 5.82 -17.48
N TYR A 128 7.95 4.71 -18.22
CA TYR A 128 7.37 4.69 -19.55
C TYR A 128 5.84 4.66 -19.52
N ILE A 129 5.24 4.40 -18.35
CA ILE A 129 3.79 4.48 -18.13
C ILE A 129 3.36 5.92 -17.84
N GLU A 130 4.23 6.77 -17.25
CA GLU A 130 3.93 8.16 -16.90
C GLU A 130 3.32 8.97 -18.07
N PRO A 131 3.88 8.98 -19.30
CA PRO A 131 3.31 9.75 -20.39
C PRO A 131 1.99 9.18 -20.91
N LEU A 132 1.74 7.89 -20.67
CA LEU A 132 0.53 7.17 -21.08
C LEU A 132 -0.62 7.34 -20.09
N THR A 133 -0.39 7.96 -18.93
CA THR A 133 -1.42 8.10 -17.87
C THR A 133 -2.65 8.85 -18.35
N LYS A 134 -2.49 9.90 -19.19
CA LYS A 134 -3.63 10.66 -19.71
C LYS A 134 -4.46 9.85 -20.71
N GLU A 135 -3.80 9.11 -21.59
CA GLU A 135 -4.44 8.23 -22.55
C GLU A 135 -5.07 7.01 -21.86
N LEU A 136 -4.44 6.51 -20.78
CA LEU A 136 -4.96 5.46 -19.91
C LEU A 136 -6.16 5.94 -19.09
N ASP A 137 -6.17 7.18 -18.59
CA ASP A 137 -7.33 7.75 -17.88
C ASP A 137 -8.54 7.79 -18.82
N ILE A 138 -8.36 8.25 -20.07
CA ILE A 138 -9.42 8.24 -21.10
C ILE A 138 -9.87 6.81 -21.41
N LEU A 139 -8.93 5.86 -21.51
CA LEU A 139 -9.25 4.45 -21.74
C LEU A 139 -9.98 3.83 -20.54
N CYS A 140 -9.57 4.11 -19.31
CA CYS A 140 -10.20 3.64 -18.09
C CYS A 140 -11.59 4.25 -17.88
N GLU A 141 -11.80 5.52 -18.24
CA GLU A 141 -13.12 6.15 -18.26
C GLU A 141 -14.07 5.46 -19.28
N LEU A 142 -13.54 4.98 -20.41
CA LEU A 142 -14.31 4.31 -21.47
C LEU A 142 -14.59 2.82 -21.17
N VAL A 143 -13.68 2.13 -20.49
CA VAL A 143 -13.74 0.68 -20.26
C VAL A 143 -14.24 0.32 -18.85
N GLY A 144 -14.26 1.30 -17.93
CA GLY A 144 -14.57 1.13 -16.51
C GLY A 144 -13.30 1.24 -15.66
N GLU A 145 -13.29 2.15 -14.68
CA GLU A 145 -12.25 2.24 -13.64
C GLU A 145 -12.49 1.14 -12.59
N ASP A 146 -12.16 -0.08 -12.96
CA ASP A 146 -12.20 -1.25 -12.06
C ASP A 146 -10.81 -1.50 -11.45
N GLU A 147 -10.52 -2.75 -11.08
CA GLU A 147 -9.26 -3.18 -10.46
C GLU A 147 -8.04 -2.87 -11.35
N PHE A 148 -6.98 -2.28 -10.79
CA PHE A 148 -5.70 -2.12 -11.51
C PHE A 148 -5.02 -3.48 -11.72
N LEU A 149 -4.85 -3.86 -12.99
CA LEU A 149 -4.24 -5.12 -13.49
C LEU A 149 -5.15 -6.37 -13.39
N PRO A 150 -6.36 -6.34 -14.00
CA PRO A 150 -7.13 -7.57 -14.15
C PRO A 150 -6.36 -8.53 -15.08
N ASN A 151 -6.54 -9.84 -14.93
CA ASN A 151 -5.80 -10.86 -15.71
C ASN A 151 -6.33 -10.98 -17.15
N ASP A 152 -6.26 -9.86 -17.87
CA ASP A 152 -6.91 -9.62 -19.15
C ASP A 152 -5.87 -9.41 -20.27
N ILE A 153 -6.36 -9.33 -21.51
CA ILE A 153 -5.53 -9.30 -22.73
C ILE A 153 -4.55 -8.11 -22.72
N LEU A 154 -4.98 -6.94 -22.24
CA LEU A 154 -4.14 -5.76 -22.10
C LEU A 154 -2.94 -6.02 -21.17
N MET A 155 -3.17 -6.72 -20.07
CA MET A 155 -2.12 -7.03 -19.10
C MET A 155 -1.14 -8.07 -19.61
N LYS A 156 -1.63 -9.06 -20.36
CA LYS A 156 -0.75 -10.01 -21.05
C LYS A 156 0.14 -9.30 -22.06
N TRP A 157 -0.40 -8.35 -22.83
CA TRP A 157 0.36 -7.57 -23.79
C TRP A 157 1.40 -6.65 -23.11
N LEU A 158 1.01 -5.92 -22.07
CA LEU A 158 1.94 -5.07 -21.30
C LEU A 158 3.07 -5.89 -20.67
N SER A 159 2.76 -7.09 -20.15
CA SER A 159 3.79 -7.98 -19.58
C SER A 159 4.83 -8.41 -20.60
N GLN A 160 4.47 -8.63 -21.87
CA GLN A 160 5.39 -9.02 -22.95
C GLN A 160 6.28 -7.87 -23.45
N LEU A 161 5.92 -6.62 -23.18
CA LEU A 161 6.70 -5.45 -23.59
C LEU A 161 7.74 -5.05 -22.55
N VAL A 162 7.46 -5.37 -21.29
CA VAL A 162 8.24 -4.91 -20.13
C VAL A 162 9.10 -6.02 -19.54
N CYS A 163 8.74 -7.29 -19.75
CA CYS A 163 9.43 -8.49 -19.29
C CYS A 163 9.53 -9.52 -20.43
#